data_AF-A0A0L1JI67-F1
#
_entry.id   AF-A0A0L1JI67-F1
#
_cell.length_a   1.000
_cell.length_b   1.000
_cell.length_c   1.000
_cell.angle_alpha   90.00
_cell.angle_beta   90.00
_cell.angle_gamma   90.00
#
_symmetry.space_group_name_H-M   'P 1'
#
loop_
_entity.id
_entity.type
_entity.pdbx_description
1 polymer ?
#
loop_
_entity_poly.entity_id
_entity_poly.type
_entity_poly.pdbx_seq_one_letter_code
_entity_poly.pdbx_strand_id
1 'polypeptide(L)'
;MAVPWNIRGSASQLFFQDKTSPQYKALLAIADVPHPDRSILGSFINDALDPQEAARYFLRMTSMENGSKAPPERSISEFLSNWKILIDKFRPTLVTSLSSETKKLLYERDGGRCCLTRTPFKSDLDYNINYAHMISPHVFAGPDLSEGAALSEMLGAFLSRERLEIAFNAVKEGEVFLIVESRANHPDTTQKQTYYINANWFKPQHCGRLSLPTDKIHLENRSPQLTPILNEELIGIHTRFSTSLAWMEAQKYMNMSLDDASRREPILPSLAPPFFPLLRKLWIALPSFVRASVYDGLLWIGSRIYGPSLSMTVFKLPFGLYLRRGSPVLAPKYHVEARTLRMVEQSTHIPAPRAMDVLETPRFSYLLMTCVPGHPIGQMLHTMTDEQVKQAVTDLKRYISELRKIPNTMTEFQICNSQGGGILDWRIPDSQREELRFKTEADFNKYLTDPFWEEIRIRAAKSHDIPHEIVFTHGDLNPRNILAENGKITGIVDWENAGWFPEYWEYTKAHYTVRSVIRWLADVVDEVFEGYRDEFLVENMLSDLLGPF
;
A
#
# COMPACT_ATOMS: atom_id res chain seq x y z
N MET A 1 0.21 9.03 -5.02
CA MET A 1 -0.15 7.59 -5.26
C MET A 1 0.37 7.15 -6.62
N ALA A 2 0.53 5.84 -6.86
CA ALA A 2 0.96 5.34 -8.17
C ALA A 2 -0.18 5.43 -9.20
N VAL A 3 0.13 5.87 -10.41
CA VAL A 3 -0.87 5.96 -11.48
C VAL A 3 -0.92 4.62 -12.25
N PRO A 4 -2.11 4.00 -12.37
CA PRO A 4 -2.27 2.74 -13.10
C PRO A 4 -2.13 2.93 -14.61
N TRP A 5 -1.85 1.84 -15.35
CA TRP A 5 -2.01 1.82 -16.80
C TRP A 5 -3.46 1.54 -17.19
N ASN A 6 -4.19 0.73 -16.41
CA ASN A 6 -5.56 0.31 -16.72
C ASN A 6 -6.61 1.35 -16.27
N ILE A 7 -6.37 2.62 -16.58
CA ILE A 7 -7.27 3.73 -16.20
C ILE A 7 -8.67 3.55 -16.80
N ARG A 8 -8.74 3.06 -18.05
CA ARG A 8 -9.99 2.92 -18.79
C ARG A 8 -10.85 1.76 -18.29
N GLY A 9 -10.20 0.66 -17.92
CA GLY A 9 -10.84 -0.55 -17.40
C GLY A 9 -11.08 -0.51 -15.90
N SER A 10 -10.61 0.51 -15.18
CA SER A 10 -10.77 0.52 -13.72
C SER A 10 -12.23 0.69 -13.29
N ALA A 11 -12.67 -0.11 -12.33
CA ALA A 11 -13.95 0.09 -11.65
C ALA A 11 -13.86 0.91 -10.36
N SER A 12 -12.65 1.20 -9.87
CA SER A 12 -12.49 1.93 -8.62
C SER A 12 -13.18 3.30 -8.73
N GLN A 13 -14.18 3.54 -7.86
CA GLN A 13 -14.91 4.82 -7.81
C GLN A 13 -14.04 5.99 -7.34
N LEU A 14 -12.85 5.68 -6.78
CA LEU A 14 -11.83 6.65 -6.42
C LEU A 14 -11.03 7.14 -7.65
N PHE A 15 -11.16 6.47 -8.79
CA PHE A 15 -10.72 6.98 -10.08
C PHE A 15 -11.86 7.76 -10.74
N PHE A 16 -11.55 8.96 -11.26
CA PHE A 16 -12.49 9.98 -11.75
C PHE A 16 -13.83 9.44 -12.26
N GLN A 17 -14.90 9.74 -11.52
CA GLN A 17 -16.27 9.51 -11.98
C GLN A 17 -16.58 10.35 -13.23
N ASP A 18 -15.98 11.54 -13.33
CA ASP A 18 -16.07 12.39 -14.50
C ASP A 18 -14.97 12.07 -15.54
N LYS A 19 -15.34 11.21 -16.49
CA LYS A 19 -14.51 10.85 -17.66
C LYS A 19 -14.32 12.01 -18.66
N THR A 20 -15.05 13.11 -18.50
CA THR A 20 -14.91 14.30 -19.36
C THR A 20 -13.90 15.31 -18.82
N SER A 21 -13.53 15.19 -17.54
CA SER A 21 -12.60 16.09 -16.87
C SER A 21 -11.23 16.15 -17.57
N PRO A 22 -10.61 17.34 -17.63
CA PRO A 22 -9.21 17.49 -18.06
C PRO A 22 -8.27 16.54 -17.34
N GLN A 23 -8.44 16.37 -16.03
CA GLN A 23 -7.61 15.48 -15.21
C GLN A 23 -7.65 14.02 -15.68
N TYR A 24 -8.85 13.48 -15.94
CA TYR A 24 -9.00 12.12 -16.46
C TYR A 24 -8.32 11.97 -17.83
N LYS A 25 -8.53 12.94 -18.74
CA LYS A 25 -7.92 12.93 -20.08
C LYS A 25 -6.39 12.98 -20.03
N ALA A 26 -5.83 13.82 -19.13
CA ALA A 26 -4.38 13.94 -18.94
C ALA A 26 -3.76 12.64 -18.40
N LEU A 27 -4.41 12.00 -17.41
CA LEU A 27 -3.94 10.72 -16.88
C LEU A 27 -4.07 9.58 -17.91
N LEU A 28 -5.13 9.59 -18.72
CA LEU A 28 -5.28 8.64 -19.82
C LEU A 28 -4.18 8.81 -20.88
N ALA A 29 -3.77 10.04 -21.17
CA ALA A 29 -2.70 10.32 -22.14
C ALA A 29 -1.32 9.80 -21.70
N ILE A 30 -1.11 9.56 -20.40
CA ILE A 30 0.13 9.00 -19.87
C ILE A 30 0.01 7.51 -19.48
N ALA A 31 -1.12 6.86 -19.76
CA ALA A 31 -1.38 5.48 -19.35
C ALA A 31 -0.34 4.49 -19.90
N ASP A 32 0.09 4.70 -21.14
CA ASP A 32 1.07 3.86 -21.84
C ASP A 32 2.53 4.20 -21.51
N VAL A 33 2.77 5.29 -20.77
CA VAL A 33 4.12 5.62 -20.29
C VAL A 33 4.56 4.52 -19.30
N PRO A 34 5.78 3.98 -19.40
CA PRO A 34 6.26 2.97 -18.47
C PRO A 34 6.31 3.47 -17.03
N HIS A 35 5.95 2.62 -16.08
CA HIS A 35 6.21 2.89 -14.67
C HIS A 35 7.72 2.88 -14.37
N PRO A 36 8.26 3.82 -13.55
CA PRO A 36 7.57 4.81 -12.72
C PRO A 36 7.37 6.19 -13.37
N ASP A 37 7.81 6.41 -14.61
CA ASP A 37 7.70 7.71 -15.29
C ASP A 37 6.25 8.17 -15.41
N ARG A 38 5.32 7.23 -15.64
CA ARG A 38 3.87 7.49 -15.56
C ARG A 38 3.44 8.08 -14.23
N SER A 39 3.96 7.58 -13.12
CA SER A 39 3.63 8.11 -11.79
C SER A 39 4.30 9.46 -11.51
N ILE A 40 5.48 9.71 -12.08
CA ILE A 40 6.17 11.02 -12.01
C ILE A 40 5.36 12.09 -12.76
N LEU A 41 4.86 11.78 -13.96
CA LEU A 41 3.94 12.67 -14.68
C LEU A 41 2.60 12.80 -13.94
N GLY A 42 2.10 11.69 -13.40
CA GLY A 42 0.87 11.65 -12.63
C GLY A 42 0.88 12.56 -11.41
N SER A 43 2.01 12.73 -10.72
CA SER A 43 2.12 13.63 -9.58
C SER A 43 2.11 15.10 -9.99
N PHE A 44 2.56 15.46 -11.19
CA PHE A 44 2.35 16.82 -11.72
C PHE A 44 0.86 17.16 -11.78
N ILE A 45 0.03 16.20 -12.20
CA ILE A 45 -1.42 16.40 -12.34
C ILE A 45 -2.10 16.35 -10.97
N ASN A 46 -1.88 15.30 -10.20
CA ASN A 46 -2.66 15.01 -9.00
C ASN A 46 -2.26 15.86 -7.78
N ASP A 47 -0.98 16.23 -7.68
CA ASP A 47 -0.45 16.95 -6.50
C ASP A 47 -0.36 18.47 -6.74
N ALA A 48 -0.79 18.95 -7.92
CA ALA A 48 -0.90 20.38 -8.22
C ALA A 48 -1.90 21.09 -7.30
N LEU A 49 -1.74 22.41 -7.17
CA LEU A 49 -2.69 23.24 -6.41
C LEU A 49 -4.09 23.17 -7.00
N ASP A 50 -4.19 23.27 -8.33
CA ASP A 50 -5.40 23.00 -9.09
C ASP A 50 -5.11 21.86 -10.10
N PRO A 51 -5.52 20.61 -9.78
CA PRO A 51 -5.33 19.47 -10.66
C PRO A 51 -5.97 19.61 -12.05
N GLN A 52 -7.09 20.36 -12.16
CA GLN A 52 -7.75 20.56 -13.44
C GLN A 52 -6.96 21.52 -14.33
N GLU A 53 -6.42 22.59 -13.75
CA GLU A 53 -5.60 23.54 -14.51
C GLU A 53 -4.25 22.96 -14.89
N ALA A 54 -3.59 22.24 -13.99
CA ALA A 54 -2.37 21.49 -14.31
C ALA A 54 -2.62 20.48 -15.44
N ALA A 55 -3.75 19.78 -15.42
CA ALA A 55 -4.14 18.87 -16.48
C ALA A 55 -4.39 19.58 -17.82
N ARG A 56 -5.06 20.74 -17.84
CA ARG A 56 -5.23 21.56 -19.06
C ARG A 56 -3.89 22.02 -19.61
N TYR A 57 -3.00 22.50 -18.75
CA TYR A 57 -1.65 22.88 -19.13
C TYR A 57 -0.88 21.70 -19.74
N PHE A 58 -0.87 20.55 -19.07
CA PHE A 58 -0.24 19.33 -19.57
C PHE A 58 -0.79 18.94 -20.94
N LEU A 59 -2.12 18.89 -21.09
CA LEU A 59 -2.76 18.57 -22.35
C LEU A 59 -2.40 19.58 -23.44
N ARG A 60 -2.37 20.89 -23.16
CA ARG A 60 -1.96 21.90 -24.15
C ARG A 60 -0.52 21.72 -24.61
N MET A 61 0.40 21.44 -23.67
CA MET A 61 1.83 21.27 -23.97
C MET A 61 2.13 19.95 -24.69
N THR A 62 1.27 18.95 -24.55
CA THR A 62 1.46 17.61 -25.14
C THR A 62 0.58 17.35 -26.37
N SER A 63 -0.47 18.16 -26.58
CA SER A 63 -1.34 18.10 -27.76
C SER A 63 -0.72 18.83 -28.95
N MET A 64 -1.00 18.33 -30.15
CA MET A 64 -0.53 18.89 -31.41
C MET A 64 -1.14 20.28 -31.66
N GLU A 65 -0.35 21.35 -31.51
CA GLU A 65 -0.62 22.59 -32.23
C GLU A 65 -0.27 22.40 -33.71
N ASN A 66 -1.30 22.40 -34.56
CA ASN A 66 -1.27 22.67 -36.00
C ASN A 66 0.02 22.29 -36.78
N GLY A 67 0.06 21.07 -37.33
CA GLY A 67 0.80 20.78 -38.57
C GLY A 67 2.26 20.30 -38.45
N SER A 68 2.83 20.12 -37.26
CA SER A 68 4.17 19.53 -37.11
C SER A 68 4.12 17.99 -36.97
N LYS A 69 5.01 17.26 -37.65
CA LYS A 69 5.03 15.78 -37.78
C LYS A 69 5.72 15.05 -36.61
N ALA A 70 5.73 15.57 -35.39
CA ALA A 70 6.34 14.86 -34.26
C ALA A 70 5.28 14.02 -33.51
N PRO A 71 5.57 12.74 -33.16
CA PRO A 71 4.61 11.90 -32.45
C PRO A 71 4.35 12.44 -31.02
N PRO A 72 3.14 12.22 -30.46
CA PRO A 72 2.78 12.63 -29.08
C PRO A 72 3.76 12.13 -28.01
N GLU A 73 4.44 11.02 -28.26
CA GLU A 73 5.47 10.47 -27.36
C GLU A 73 6.65 11.44 -27.16
N ARG A 74 7.02 12.22 -28.20
CA ARG A 74 8.16 13.14 -28.14
C ARG A 74 7.86 14.35 -27.26
N SER A 75 6.63 14.87 -27.29
CA SER A 75 6.20 15.99 -26.44
C SER A 75 6.03 15.56 -24.97
N ILE A 76 5.53 14.35 -24.72
CA ILE A 76 5.43 13.79 -23.36
C ILE A 76 6.82 13.56 -22.74
N SER A 77 7.76 13.02 -23.52
CA SER A 77 9.13 12.80 -23.03
C SER A 77 9.85 14.12 -22.71
N GLU A 78 9.65 15.16 -23.52
CA GLU A 78 10.21 16.49 -23.27
C GLU A 78 9.58 17.13 -22.01
N PHE A 79 8.26 17.04 -21.88
CA PHE A 79 7.55 17.50 -20.68
C PHE A 79 8.08 16.79 -19.42
N LEU A 80 8.23 15.46 -19.48
CA LEU A 80 8.80 14.68 -18.38
C LEU A 80 10.22 15.13 -18.03
N SER A 81 11.08 15.35 -19.03
CA SER A 81 12.45 15.84 -18.81
C SER A 81 12.44 17.18 -18.05
N ASN A 82 11.64 18.13 -18.53
CA ASN A 82 11.47 19.44 -17.88
C ASN A 82 10.92 19.31 -16.46
N TRP A 83 9.94 18.44 -16.27
CA TRP A 83 9.36 18.19 -14.95
C TRP A 83 10.39 17.59 -13.99
N LYS A 84 11.22 16.63 -14.42
CA LYS A 84 12.29 16.07 -13.60
C LYS A 84 13.33 17.11 -13.19
N ILE A 85 13.71 18.03 -14.09
CA ILE A 85 14.60 19.15 -13.78
C ILE A 85 13.98 20.01 -12.68
N LEU A 86 12.69 20.33 -12.80
CA LEU A 86 11.98 21.14 -11.82
C LEU A 86 11.89 20.43 -10.46
N ILE A 87 11.53 19.14 -10.44
CA ILE A 87 11.50 18.33 -9.22
C ILE A 87 12.85 18.34 -8.50
N ASP A 88 13.95 18.18 -9.24
CA ASP A 88 15.28 18.12 -8.63
C ASP A 88 15.72 19.46 -8.03
N LYS A 89 15.29 20.60 -8.60
CA LYS A 89 15.50 21.93 -7.98
C LYS A 89 14.84 22.04 -6.60
N PHE A 90 13.68 21.41 -6.39
CA PHE A 90 12.96 21.41 -5.11
C PHE A 90 13.40 20.30 -4.14
N ARG A 91 14.46 19.56 -4.45
CA ARG A 91 15.03 18.55 -3.55
C ARG A 91 15.67 19.23 -2.31
N PRO A 92 15.48 18.66 -1.10
CA PRO A 92 16.19 19.14 0.08
C PRO A 92 17.71 19.08 -0.11
N THR A 93 18.39 20.16 0.26
CA THR A 93 19.85 20.30 0.12
C THR A 93 20.54 20.34 1.48
N LEU A 94 21.70 19.70 1.60
CA LEU A 94 22.50 19.75 2.81
C LEU A 94 23.08 21.16 2.97
N VAL A 95 23.00 21.71 4.18
CA VAL A 95 23.56 23.04 4.46
C VAL A 95 25.03 22.90 4.82
N THR A 96 25.89 23.53 4.03
CA THR A 96 27.35 23.50 4.23
C THR A 96 27.86 24.69 5.06
N SER A 97 27.12 25.80 5.09
CA SER A 97 27.53 27.04 5.76
C SER A 97 26.43 27.58 6.67
N LEU A 98 26.44 27.14 7.93
CA LEU A 98 25.68 27.76 9.02
C LEU A 98 26.65 28.29 10.07
N SER A 99 26.35 29.46 10.65
CA SER A 99 27.09 29.97 11.79
C SER A 99 26.92 29.07 13.02
N SER A 100 27.88 29.12 13.94
CA SER A 100 27.85 28.33 15.18
C SER A 100 26.64 28.70 16.04
N GLU A 101 26.24 29.97 16.02
CA GLU A 101 25.08 30.49 16.74
C GLU A 101 23.78 29.87 16.20
N THR A 102 23.60 29.83 14.88
CA THR A 102 22.40 29.22 14.26
C THR A 102 22.34 27.72 14.50
N LYS A 103 23.48 27.02 14.47
CA LYS A 103 23.55 25.58 14.77
C LYS A 103 23.09 25.25 16.18
N LYS A 104 23.52 26.07 17.16
CA LYS A 104 23.11 25.94 18.55
C LYS A 104 21.62 26.17 18.74
N LEU A 105 21.08 27.22 18.11
CA LEU A 105 19.64 27.51 18.14
C LEU A 105 18.79 26.36 17.58
N LEU A 106 19.20 25.77 16.46
CA LEU A 106 18.52 24.61 15.87
C LEU A 106 18.61 23.36 16.76
N TYR A 107 19.75 23.13 17.41
CA TYR A 107 19.92 22.04 18.36
C TYR A 107 18.99 22.17 19.58
N GLU A 108 18.90 23.37 20.14
CA GLU A 108 18.00 23.68 21.26
C GLU A 108 16.53 23.56 20.86
N ARG A 109 16.17 24.08 19.69
CA ARG A 109 14.83 23.97 19.09
C ARG A 109 14.35 22.52 19.06
N ASP A 110 15.20 21.61 18.55
CA ASP A 110 14.89 20.19 18.37
C ASP A 110 15.14 19.36 19.65
N GLY A 111 15.60 19.99 20.74
CA GLY A 111 15.85 19.37 22.04
C GLY A 111 17.00 18.36 22.03
N GLY A 112 18.02 18.59 21.20
CA GLY A 112 19.18 17.72 21.05
C GLY A 112 18.88 16.38 20.39
N ARG A 113 17.82 16.30 19.58
CA ARG A 113 17.43 15.08 18.87
C ARG A 113 17.21 15.39 17.39
N CYS A 114 17.39 14.38 16.53
CA CYS A 114 17.01 14.48 15.14
C CYS A 114 15.50 14.73 15.04
N CYS A 115 15.11 15.78 14.32
CA CYS A 115 13.72 16.17 14.15
C CYS A 115 12.87 15.09 13.41
N LEU A 116 13.51 14.24 12.60
CA LEU A 116 12.85 13.16 11.86
C LEU A 116 12.90 11.81 12.58
N THR A 117 14.09 11.35 12.96
CA THR A 117 14.29 10.01 13.54
C THR A 117 14.15 9.96 15.05
N ARG A 118 14.10 11.12 15.70
CA ARG A 118 14.12 11.28 17.17
C ARG A 118 15.37 10.71 17.86
N THR A 119 16.38 10.33 17.09
CA THR A 119 17.69 9.87 17.59
C THR A 119 18.36 11.01 18.37
N PRO A 120 18.78 10.78 19.63
CA PRO A 120 19.47 11.79 20.41
C PRO A 120 20.90 12.00 19.91
N PHE A 121 21.37 13.25 19.97
CA PHE A 121 22.75 13.65 19.72
C PHE A 121 23.50 13.84 21.04
N LYS A 122 24.83 13.76 21.01
CA LYS A 122 25.67 13.93 22.22
C LYS A 122 25.82 15.40 22.62
N SER A 123 25.92 16.29 21.64
CA SER A 123 26.02 17.73 21.81
C SER A 123 25.66 18.45 20.49
N ASP A 124 25.60 19.77 20.53
CA ASP A 124 25.44 20.66 19.37
C ASP A 124 26.62 20.62 18.38
N LEU A 125 27.74 20.01 18.78
CA LEU A 125 28.94 19.79 17.97
C LEU A 125 29.09 18.33 17.48
N ASP A 126 28.06 17.49 17.64
CA ASP A 126 28.09 16.10 17.20
C ASP A 126 28.22 16.03 15.67
N TYR A 127 29.26 15.34 15.18
CA TYR A 127 29.55 15.21 13.75
C TYR A 127 28.47 14.45 12.97
N ASN A 128 27.55 13.76 13.66
CA ASN A 128 26.42 13.09 13.04
C ASN A 128 25.23 14.04 12.77
N ILE A 129 25.31 15.31 13.19
CA ILE A 129 24.27 16.30 12.92
C ILE A 129 24.39 16.77 11.47
N ASN A 130 23.33 16.52 10.70
CA ASN A 130 23.16 17.04 9.35
C ASN A 130 22.06 18.10 9.35
N TYR A 131 22.39 19.29 8.84
CA TYR A 131 21.43 20.37 8.62
C TYR A 131 20.98 20.35 7.15
N ALA A 132 19.70 20.53 6.88
CA ALA A 132 19.16 20.55 5.53
C ALA A 132 18.21 21.72 5.31
N HIS A 133 18.28 22.35 4.14
CA HIS A 133 17.23 23.22 3.62
C HIS A 133 16.14 22.37 2.98
N MET A 134 14.88 22.57 3.38
CA MET A 134 13.74 21.90 2.75
C MET A 134 13.53 22.39 1.31
N ILE A 135 13.64 23.70 1.09
CA ILE A 135 13.71 24.34 -0.22
C ILE A 135 14.97 25.21 -0.21
N SER A 136 15.82 25.05 -1.23
CA SER A 136 17.05 25.83 -1.33
C SER A 136 16.70 27.33 -1.48
N PRO A 137 17.38 28.24 -0.75
CA PRO A 137 17.18 29.69 -0.96
C PRO A 137 17.61 30.13 -2.36
N HIS A 138 18.40 29.31 -3.06
CA HIS A 138 18.83 29.55 -4.44
C HIS A 138 17.94 28.84 -5.47
N VAL A 139 16.83 28.21 -5.07
CA VAL A 139 15.98 27.44 -6.01
C VAL A 139 15.47 28.33 -7.15
N PHE A 140 15.17 29.59 -6.84
CA PHE A 140 14.69 30.61 -7.75
C PHE A 140 15.82 31.43 -8.40
N ALA A 141 17.07 31.20 -8.02
CA ALA A 141 18.23 31.89 -8.56
C ALA A 141 18.71 31.15 -9.82
N GLY A 142 18.23 31.56 -10.99
CA GLY A 142 18.71 31.03 -12.27
C GLY A 142 17.85 31.46 -13.47
N PRO A 143 18.39 31.39 -14.70
CA PRO A 143 17.64 31.74 -15.91
C PRO A 143 16.47 30.79 -16.18
N ASP A 144 16.54 29.56 -15.66
CA ASP A 144 15.53 28.51 -15.85
C ASP A 144 14.14 28.89 -15.31
N LEU A 145 14.09 29.70 -14.24
CA LEU A 145 12.85 30.13 -13.58
C LEU A 145 12.58 31.63 -13.75
N SER A 146 13.25 32.30 -14.69
CA SER A 146 12.93 33.68 -15.02
C SER A 146 11.53 33.79 -15.62
N GLU A 147 10.93 34.98 -15.53
CA GLU A 147 9.63 35.26 -16.13
C GLU A 147 9.64 34.91 -17.64
N GLY A 148 8.65 34.14 -18.09
CA GLY A 148 8.55 33.64 -19.47
C GLY A 148 9.39 32.40 -19.81
N ALA A 149 10.19 31.86 -18.88
CA ALA A 149 10.90 30.60 -19.09
C ALA A 149 9.94 29.40 -19.03
N ALA A 150 10.22 28.34 -19.81
CA ALA A 150 9.36 27.16 -19.91
C ALA A 150 9.14 26.45 -18.55
N LEU A 151 10.18 26.37 -17.71
CA LEU A 151 10.07 25.77 -16.37
C LEU A 151 9.31 26.68 -15.39
N SER A 152 9.36 28.00 -15.58
CA SER A 152 8.57 28.97 -14.80
C SER A 152 7.08 28.83 -15.10
N GLU A 153 6.70 28.70 -16.38
CA GLU A 153 5.32 28.45 -16.80
C GLU A 153 4.79 27.10 -16.30
N MET A 154 5.62 26.05 -16.36
CA MET A 154 5.28 24.72 -15.82
C MET A 154 5.07 24.77 -14.30
N LEU A 155 5.95 25.47 -13.58
CA LEU A 155 5.82 25.68 -12.14
C LEU A 155 4.55 26.49 -11.82
N GLY A 156 4.21 27.48 -12.67
CA GLY A 156 2.99 28.28 -12.59
C GLY A 156 1.72 27.46 -12.70
N ALA A 157 1.69 26.51 -13.63
CA ALA A 157 0.57 25.57 -13.74
C ALA A 157 0.47 24.62 -12.54
N PHE A 158 1.60 24.27 -11.91
CA PHE A 158 1.63 23.35 -10.77
C PHE A 158 1.23 24.01 -9.43
N LEU A 159 1.72 25.23 -9.15
CA LEU A 159 1.53 25.92 -7.87
C LEU A 159 0.52 27.08 -7.92
N SER A 160 0.07 27.51 -9.11
CA SER A 160 -0.54 28.82 -9.39
C SER A 160 0.46 29.99 -9.34
N ARG A 161 0.22 31.00 -10.20
CA ARG A 161 1.06 32.21 -10.29
C ARG A 161 1.04 33.05 -9.01
N GLU A 162 -0.12 33.15 -8.38
CA GLU A 162 -0.29 33.91 -7.12
C GLU A 162 0.54 33.30 -5.97
N ARG A 163 0.51 31.97 -5.80
CA ARG A 163 1.33 31.30 -4.78
C ARG A 163 2.81 31.36 -5.09
N LEU A 164 3.17 31.34 -6.38
CA LEU A 164 4.55 31.53 -6.77
C LEU A 164 5.08 32.88 -6.34
N GLU A 165 4.36 33.97 -6.59
CA GLU A 165 4.78 35.31 -6.17
C GLU A 165 4.98 35.38 -4.65
N ILE A 166 4.06 34.79 -3.86
CA ILE A 166 4.20 34.67 -2.41
C ILE A 166 5.47 33.89 -2.04
N ALA A 167 5.76 32.77 -2.71
CA ALA A 167 6.95 31.96 -2.46
C ALA A 167 8.25 32.67 -2.88
N PHE A 168 8.24 33.36 -4.02
CA PHE A 168 9.35 34.18 -4.50
C PHE A 168 9.68 35.28 -3.50
N ASN A 169 8.68 35.99 -2.99
CA ASN A 169 8.87 37.03 -1.97
C ASN A 169 9.41 36.41 -0.67
N ALA A 170 8.83 35.30 -0.20
CA ALA A 170 9.27 34.60 1.00
C ALA A 170 10.72 34.09 0.93
N VAL A 171 11.22 33.72 -0.25
CA VAL A 171 12.62 33.30 -0.44
C VAL A 171 13.56 34.50 -0.65
N LYS A 172 13.11 35.54 -1.37
CA LYS A 172 13.92 36.71 -1.74
C LYS A 172 14.17 37.67 -0.57
N GLU A 173 13.23 37.78 0.36
CA GLU A 173 13.39 38.62 1.55
C GLU A 173 14.44 38.08 2.53
N GLY A 174 15.05 36.91 2.26
CA GLY A 174 16.21 36.37 3.01
C GLY A 174 15.90 35.94 4.44
N GLU A 175 14.73 36.32 4.95
CA GLU A 175 14.21 35.94 6.25
C GLU A 175 13.04 35.00 6.00
N VAL A 176 13.29 33.71 6.17
CA VAL A 176 12.23 32.70 6.22
C VAL A 176 11.47 32.94 7.53
N PHE A 177 10.65 33.98 7.58
CA PHE A 177 9.70 34.23 8.65
C PHE A 177 8.45 33.41 8.40
N LEU A 178 7.92 32.93 9.52
CA LEU A 178 6.99 31.83 9.58
C LEU A 178 5.86 32.42 10.41
N ILE A 179 4.86 32.92 9.71
CA ILE A 179 3.79 33.74 10.30
C ILE A 179 2.79 32.82 10.99
N VAL A 180 2.29 33.29 12.13
CA VAL A 180 1.36 32.61 13.03
C VAL A 180 -0.06 32.65 12.46
N GLU A 181 -0.72 31.50 12.38
CA GLU A 181 -2.16 31.43 12.58
C GLU A 181 -2.45 30.80 13.95
N SER A 182 -3.10 31.56 14.83
CA SER A 182 -3.51 31.05 16.14
C SER A 182 -4.76 30.20 15.97
N ARG A 183 -4.68 28.88 16.16
CA ARG A 183 -5.86 28.10 16.53
C ARG A 183 -6.15 28.32 18.00
N ALA A 184 -7.22 29.07 18.27
CA ALA A 184 -7.84 29.13 19.58
C ALA A 184 -8.10 27.70 20.09
N ASN A 185 -7.78 27.46 21.36
CA ASN A 185 -8.07 26.26 22.18
C ASN A 185 -6.88 25.35 22.56
N HIS A 186 -5.71 25.90 22.89
CA HIS A 186 -4.78 25.23 23.82
C HIS A 186 -4.19 26.24 24.82
N PRO A 187 -4.24 26.00 26.13
CA PRO A 187 -3.94 27.02 27.14
C PRO A 187 -2.44 27.32 27.36
N ASP A 188 -1.52 26.81 26.52
CA ASP A 188 -0.07 27.01 26.71
C ASP A 188 0.74 26.97 25.39
N THR A 189 0.33 27.74 24.39
CA THR A 189 1.00 27.85 23.07
C THR A 189 2.34 28.59 23.10
N THR A 190 2.70 29.21 24.23
CA THR A 190 3.93 30.00 24.41
C THR A 190 5.17 29.15 24.68
N GLN A 191 5.02 27.89 25.12
CA GLN A 191 6.17 27.05 25.45
C GLN A 191 6.58 26.07 24.34
N LYS A 192 5.66 25.63 23.47
CA LYS A 192 5.90 24.57 22.48
C LYS A 192 4.99 24.68 21.25
N GLN A 193 5.54 24.44 20.05
CA GLN A 193 4.77 24.29 18.80
C GLN A 193 4.94 22.88 18.22
N THR A 194 3.85 22.29 17.72
CA THR A 194 3.85 20.91 17.18
C THR A 194 3.32 20.87 15.74
N TYR A 195 4.04 20.19 14.86
CA TYR A 195 3.64 19.98 13.46
C TYR A 195 3.54 18.48 13.14
N TYR A 196 2.60 18.15 12.26
CA TYR A 196 2.42 16.81 11.74
C TYR A 196 2.78 16.82 10.25
N ILE A 197 3.85 16.13 9.88
CA ILE A 197 4.31 16.03 8.49
C ILE A 197 4.14 14.61 8.01
N ASN A 198 3.55 14.41 6.83
CA ASN A 198 3.45 13.06 6.28
C ASN A 198 4.84 12.56 5.85
N ALA A 199 5.26 11.40 6.36
CA ALA A 199 6.52 10.78 5.99
C ALA A 199 6.40 10.11 4.62
N ASN A 200 7.45 10.22 3.81
CA ASN A 200 7.55 9.45 2.59
C ASN A 200 7.65 7.94 2.93
N TRP A 201 6.64 7.15 2.56
CA TRP A 201 6.59 5.70 2.73
C TRP A 201 7.62 4.95 1.86
N PHE A 202 8.27 5.62 0.91
CA PHE A 202 9.23 5.02 0.00
C PHE A 202 10.63 4.88 0.63
N LYS A 203 10.81 3.83 1.44
CA LYS A 203 12.11 3.20 1.66
C LYS A 203 11.99 1.69 1.45
N PRO A 204 12.63 1.12 0.41
CA PRO A 204 12.84 -0.33 0.35
C PRO A 204 13.61 -0.73 1.62
N GLN A 205 12.98 -1.51 2.49
CA GLN A 205 13.63 -1.98 3.70
C GLN A 205 14.67 -3.04 3.33
N HIS A 206 15.94 -2.63 3.23
CA HIS A 206 17.08 -3.56 3.20
C HIS A 206 17.77 -3.71 4.56
N CYS A 207 17.24 -3.12 5.64
CA CYS A 207 17.91 -3.15 6.94
C CYS A 207 16.92 -3.27 8.11
N GLY A 208 17.03 -4.35 8.87
CA GLY A 208 16.17 -4.72 9.99
C GLY A 208 16.32 -3.87 11.26
N ARG A 209 16.61 -2.56 11.16
CA ARG A 209 16.58 -1.66 12.32
C ARG A 209 16.05 -0.29 11.93
N LEU A 210 15.06 0.17 12.71
CA LEU A 210 14.34 1.45 12.67
C LEU A 210 13.23 1.55 11.61
N SER A 211 12.15 0.81 11.84
CA SER A 211 10.81 1.24 11.40
C SER A 211 10.41 2.48 12.20
N LEU A 212 10.23 3.63 11.54
CA LEU A 212 9.35 4.66 12.10
C LEU A 212 7.92 4.17 11.85
N PRO A 213 7.11 3.86 12.88
CA PRO A 213 5.79 3.25 12.72
C PRO A 213 4.68 4.28 12.47
N THR A 214 5.01 5.51 12.08
CA THR A 214 4.00 6.56 11.92
C THR A 214 4.18 7.27 10.59
N ASP A 215 3.09 7.32 9.82
CA ASP A 215 2.91 8.12 8.61
C ASP A 215 3.09 9.62 8.88
N LYS A 216 3.18 10.00 10.16
CA LYS A 216 3.30 11.36 10.66
C LYS A 216 4.61 11.49 11.42
N ILE A 217 5.41 12.44 10.99
CA ILE A 217 6.56 12.95 11.72
C ILE A 217 6.07 14.11 12.56
N HIS A 218 6.29 13.98 13.86
CA HIS A 218 6.07 15.07 14.78
C HIS A 218 7.29 15.98 14.74
N LEU A 219 7.12 17.28 14.49
CA LEU A 219 8.16 18.27 14.78
C LEU A 219 7.75 19.08 16.00
N GLU A 220 8.70 19.32 16.92
CA GLU A 220 8.47 20.09 18.14
C GLU A 220 9.47 21.26 18.15
N ASN A 221 8.97 22.50 18.16
CA ASN A 221 9.80 23.67 18.45
C ASN A 221 9.73 23.97 19.94
N ARG A 222 10.86 23.79 20.66
CA ARG A 222 11.00 24.01 22.10
C ARG A 222 11.49 25.41 22.47
N SER A 223 11.86 26.22 21.49
CA SER A 223 12.38 27.57 21.68
C SER A 223 11.74 28.54 20.67
N PRO A 224 10.40 28.66 20.64
CA PRO A 224 9.69 29.48 19.66
C PRO A 224 10.01 30.98 19.78
N GLN A 225 10.48 31.44 20.95
CA GLN A 225 10.94 32.80 21.18
C GLN A 225 12.35 33.11 20.62
N LEU A 226 13.15 32.09 20.30
CA LEU A 226 14.53 32.22 19.80
C LEU A 226 14.72 31.69 18.38
N THR A 227 13.73 30.98 17.85
CA THR A 227 13.80 30.37 16.52
C THR A 227 12.56 30.65 15.70
N PRO A 228 12.69 30.88 14.38
CA PRO A 228 11.54 31.08 13.52
C PRO A 228 10.63 29.83 13.52
N ILE A 229 9.33 30.04 13.26
CA ILE A 229 8.22 29.04 13.27
C ILE A 229 8.41 28.03 12.11
N LEU A 230 7.43 27.51 11.37
CA LEU A 230 7.64 26.80 10.10
C LEU A 230 6.74 27.45 9.04
N ASN A 231 7.24 27.68 7.81
CA ASN A 231 6.45 28.38 6.79
C ASN A 231 5.42 27.39 6.27
N GLU A 232 4.15 27.65 6.51
CA GLU A 232 3.11 26.78 5.99
C GLU A 232 3.13 26.76 4.45
N GLU A 233 3.44 27.87 3.79
CA GLU A 233 3.51 27.94 2.33
C GLU A 233 4.71 27.17 1.78
N LEU A 234 5.92 27.33 2.33
CA LEU A 234 7.08 26.57 1.86
C LEU A 234 6.93 25.07 2.15
N ILE A 235 6.33 24.71 3.29
CA ILE A 235 5.99 23.31 3.59
C ILE A 235 4.91 22.81 2.62
N GLY A 236 3.89 23.61 2.33
CA GLY A 236 2.85 23.31 1.37
C GLY A 236 3.43 23.04 -0.02
N ILE A 237 4.34 23.89 -0.48
CA ILE A 237 5.06 23.70 -1.75
C ILE A 237 5.86 22.40 -1.73
N HIS A 238 6.71 22.18 -0.72
CA HIS A 238 7.50 20.95 -0.64
C HIS A 238 6.62 19.70 -0.54
N THR A 239 5.48 19.78 0.15
CA THR A 239 4.51 18.68 0.26
C THR A 239 3.99 18.27 -1.11
N ARG A 240 3.73 19.23 -2.01
CA ARG A 240 3.32 18.94 -3.40
C ARG A 240 4.41 18.27 -4.22
N PHE A 241 5.68 18.61 -4.00
CA PHE A 241 6.81 17.94 -4.65
C PHE A 241 7.17 16.58 -4.03
N SER A 242 6.70 16.29 -2.82
CA SER A 242 7.14 15.11 -2.05
C SER A 242 6.87 13.77 -2.75
N THR A 243 5.69 13.61 -3.36
CA THR A 243 5.34 12.40 -4.13
C THR A 243 6.25 12.26 -5.36
N SER A 244 6.46 13.36 -6.10
CA SER A 244 7.32 13.37 -7.28
C SER A 244 8.77 13.01 -6.94
N LEU A 245 9.30 13.60 -5.85
CA LEU A 245 10.62 13.28 -5.32
C LEU A 245 10.73 11.80 -4.92
N ALA A 246 9.67 11.25 -4.31
CA ALA A 246 9.63 9.85 -3.96
C ALA A 246 9.68 8.93 -5.19
N TRP A 247 8.96 9.28 -6.26
CA TRP A 247 9.01 8.53 -7.51
C TRP A 247 10.36 8.62 -8.21
N MET A 248 11.04 9.77 -8.13
CA MET A 248 12.43 9.91 -8.59
C MET A 248 13.38 8.98 -7.85
N GLU A 249 13.20 8.78 -6.54
CA GLU A 249 13.98 7.79 -5.77
C GLU A 249 13.60 6.34 -6.10
N ALA A 250 12.32 6.06 -6.31
CA ALA A 250 11.86 4.74 -6.77
C ALA A 250 12.47 4.39 -8.13
N GLN A 251 12.53 5.35 -9.06
CA GLN A 251 13.17 5.17 -10.37
C GLN A 251 14.65 4.81 -10.23
N LYS A 252 15.41 5.54 -9.39
CA LYS A 252 16.82 5.23 -9.13
C LYS A 252 16.98 3.81 -8.58
N TYR A 253 16.15 3.44 -7.60
CA TYR A 253 16.16 2.10 -7.02
C TYR A 253 15.85 1.01 -8.05
N MET A 254 14.82 1.20 -8.88
CA MET A 254 14.44 0.27 -9.94
C MET A 254 15.57 0.07 -10.94
N ASN A 255 16.24 1.15 -11.38
CA ASN A 255 17.37 1.07 -12.28
C ASN A 255 18.54 0.29 -11.67
N MET A 256 18.88 0.55 -10.41
CA MET A 256 19.91 -0.21 -9.68
C MET A 256 19.55 -1.70 -9.53
N SER A 257 18.28 -2.00 -9.26
CA SER A 257 17.80 -3.38 -9.10
C SER A 257 17.78 -4.15 -10.41
N LEU A 258 17.51 -3.50 -11.54
CA LEU A 258 17.60 -4.12 -12.86
C LEU A 258 19.05 -4.51 -13.17
N ASP A 259 20.01 -3.64 -12.84
CA ASP A 259 21.43 -3.92 -12.97
C ASP A 259 21.87 -5.09 -12.08
N ASP A 260 21.39 -5.18 -10.82
CA ASP A 260 21.73 -6.27 -9.90
C ASP A 260 21.03 -7.60 -10.27
N ALA A 261 19.78 -7.55 -10.75
CA ALA A 261 19.05 -8.72 -11.22
C ALA A 261 19.72 -9.36 -12.44
N SER A 262 20.35 -8.57 -13.31
CA SER A 262 21.15 -9.09 -14.43
C SER A 262 22.39 -9.89 -14.00
N ARG A 263 22.81 -9.74 -12.72
CA ARG A 263 24.02 -10.36 -12.15
C ARG A 263 23.73 -11.54 -11.22
N ARG A 264 22.47 -11.77 -10.84
CA ARG A 264 22.09 -12.86 -9.92
C ARG A 264 21.67 -14.11 -10.68
N GLU A 265 22.28 -15.24 -10.34
CA GLU A 265 21.77 -16.55 -10.75
C GLU A 265 20.38 -16.80 -10.11
N PRO A 266 19.50 -17.54 -10.79
CA PRO A 266 18.19 -17.88 -10.25
C PRO A 266 18.34 -18.63 -8.93
N ILE A 267 17.71 -18.10 -7.89
CA ILE A 267 17.62 -18.77 -6.59
C ILE A 267 16.91 -20.11 -6.83
N LEU A 268 17.61 -21.21 -6.53
CA LEU A 268 17.02 -22.55 -6.59
C LEU A 268 15.69 -22.54 -5.81
N PRO A 269 14.60 -23.09 -6.37
CA PRO A 269 13.36 -23.24 -5.63
C PRO A 269 13.70 -23.98 -4.34
N SER A 270 13.24 -23.47 -3.19
CA SER A 270 13.38 -24.18 -1.93
C SER A 270 12.61 -25.49 -2.06
N LEU A 271 13.33 -26.55 -2.43
CA LEU A 271 12.84 -27.91 -2.40
C LEU A 271 12.48 -28.17 -0.94
N ALA A 272 11.19 -28.15 -0.60
CA ALA A 272 10.75 -28.86 0.58
C ALA A 272 11.13 -30.32 0.33
N PRO A 273 12.06 -30.90 1.09
CA PRO A 273 12.58 -32.21 0.76
C PRO A 273 11.45 -33.25 0.86
N PRO A 274 11.47 -34.30 0.02
CA PRO A 274 10.42 -35.34 -0.05
C PRO A 274 10.20 -36.15 1.25
N PHE A 275 10.96 -35.85 2.31
CA PHE A 275 10.89 -36.48 3.64
C PHE A 275 9.82 -35.88 4.59
N PHE A 276 9.14 -34.80 4.19
CA PHE A 276 8.19 -34.06 5.04
C PHE A 276 6.96 -34.85 5.55
N PRO A 277 6.30 -35.73 4.77
CA PRO A 277 5.09 -36.42 5.23
C PRO A 277 5.34 -37.42 6.36
N LEU A 278 6.47 -38.13 6.30
CA LEU A 278 6.86 -39.10 7.32
C LEU A 278 7.26 -38.39 8.62
N LEU A 279 8.08 -37.34 8.52
CA LEU A 279 8.46 -36.51 9.65
C LEU A 279 7.23 -35.87 10.32
N ARG A 280 6.27 -35.39 9.53
CA ARG A 280 4.99 -34.86 10.03
C ARG A 280 4.19 -35.90 10.81
N LYS A 281 4.05 -37.12 10.28
CA LYS A 281 3.33 -38.21 10.97
C LYS A 281 4.00 -38.58 12.29
N LEU A 282 5.33 -38.71 12.31
CA LEU A 282 6.10 -38.99 13.52
C LEU A 282 5.99 -37.85 14.54
N TRP A 283 6.00 -36.59 14.07
CA TRP A 283 5.89 -35.42 14.92
C TRP A 283 4.51 -35.33 15.60
N ILE A 284 3.42 -35.51 14.85
CA ILE A 284 2.05 -35.43 15.40
C ILE A 284 1.77 -36.57 16.39
N ALA A 285 2.49 -37.71 16.28
CA ALA A 285 2.38 -38.81 17.23
C ALA A 285 2.94 -38.47 18.63
N LEU A 286 3.75 -37.41 18.77
CA LEU A 286 4.22 -36.96 20.07
C LEU A 286 3.06 -36.38 20.92
N PRO A 287 3.09 -36.58 22.26
CA PRO A 287 2.10 -35.99 23.16
C PRO A 287 1.98 -34.48 23.01
N SER A 288 0.76 -33.96 23.17
CA SER A 288 0.45 -32.54 22.98
C SER A 288 1.31 -31.62 23.85
N PHE A 289 1.57 -31.99 25.11
CA PHE A 289 2.38 -31.19 26.02
C PHE A 289 3.85 -31.07 25.56
N VAL A 290 4.40 -32.10 24.91
CA VAL A 290 5.75 -32.07 24.34
C VAL A 290 5.79 -31.10 23.16
N ARG A 291 4.84 -31.25 22.22
CA ARG A 291 4.74 -30.37 21.04
C ARG A 291 4.54 -28.91 21.44
N ALA A 292 3.62 -28.63 22.37
CA ALA A 292 3.38 -27.27 22.88
C ALA A 292 4.65 -26.67 23.50
N SER A 293 5.39 -27.44 24.29
CA SER A 293 6.65 -26.98 24.91
C SER A 293 7.70 -26.63 23.85
N VAL A 294 7.79 -27.43 22.77
CA VAL A 294 8.70 -27.14 21.66
C VAL A 294 8.27 -25.88 20.90
N TYR A 295 6.98 -25.71 20.63
CA TYR A 295 6.47 -24.51 19.96
C TYR A 295 6.73 -23.24 20.76
N ASP A 296 6.52 -23.28 22.07
CA ASP A 296 6.81 -22.18 22.98
C ASP A 296 8.31 -21.86 23.02
N GLY A 297 9.16 -22.89 23.03
CA GLY A 297 10.62 -22.73 22.94
C GLY A 297 11.08 -22.11 21.62
N LEU A 298 10.54 -22.58 20.49
CA LEU A 298 10.85 -22.03 19.16
C LEU A 298 10.36 -20.58 19.02
N LEU A 299 9.20 -20.25 19.60
CA LEU A 299 8.67 -18.89 19.60
C LEU A 299 9.60 -17.95 20.38
N TRP A 300 10.11 -18.39 21.53
CA TRP A 300 11.10 -17.62 22.29
C TRP A 300 12.40 -17.40 21.49
N ILE A 301 12.92 -18.43 20.82
CA ILE A 301 14.09 -18.30 19.94
C ILE A 301 13.79 -17.33 18.78
N GLY A 302 12.66 -17.52 18.09
CA GLY A 302 12.22 -16.71 16.95
C GLY A 302 12.11 -15.23 17.30
N SER A 303 11.51 -14.90 18.44
CA SER A 303 11.41 -13.51 18.91
C SER A 303 12.75 -12.83 19.16
N ARG A 304 13.82 -13.59 19.45
CA ARG A 304 15.18 -13.05 19.56
C ARG A 304 15.90 -12.90 18.24
N ILE A 305 15.66 -13.81 17.29
CA ILE A 305 16.31 -13.78 15.98
C ILE A 305 15.66 -12.73 15.08
N TYR A 306 14.33 -12.70 15.04
CA TYR A 306 13.55 -11.91 14.09
C TYR A 306 12.96 -10.63 14.72
N GLY A 307 12.97 -10.51 16.04
CA GLY A 307 12.35 -9.39 16.75
C GLY A 307 10.84 -9.57 16.97
N PRO A 308 10.14 -8.52 17.44
CA PRO A 308 8.69 -8.56 17.65
C PRO A 308 7.92 -8.68 16.33
N SER A 309 6.87 -9.49 16.33
CA SER A 309 5.92 -9.57 15.21
C SER A 309 4.96 -8.38 15.22
N LEU A 310 4.48 -8.00 14.04
CA LEU A 310 3.40 -7.01 13.89
C LEU A 310 2.02 -7.58 14.28
N SER A 311 1.92 -8.91 14.44
CA SER A 311 0.72 -9.59 14.90
C SER A 311 0.90 -10.14 16.32
N MET A 312 -0.15 -10.03 17.12
CA MET A 312 -0.21 -10.62 18.46
C MET A 312 -0.33 -12.14 18.45
N THR A 313 -0.69 -12.73 17.31
CA THR A 313 -0.99 -14.16 17.19
C THR A 313 -0.10 -14.89 16.20
N VAL A 314 0.60 -14.20 15.29
CA VAL A 314 1.42 -14.83 14.24
C VAL A 314 2.90 -14.60 14.51
N PHE A 315 3.68 -15.68 14.57
CA PHE A 315 5.10 -15.65 14.93
C PHE A 315 5.96 -16.37 13.88
N LYS A 316 7.04 -15.71 13.45
CA LYS A 316 8.07 -16.34 12.61
C LYS A 316 9.00 -17.18 13.49
N LEU A 317 9.17 -18.44 13.12
CA LEU A 317 10.00 -19.39 13.84
C LEU A 317 11.27 -19.72 13.03
N PRO A 318 12.33 -20.25 13.68
CA PRO A 318 13.46 -20.85 12.98
C PRO A 318 13.03 -21.96 12.01
N PHE A 319 13.94 -22.36 11.12
CA PHE A 319 13.75 -23.45 10.14
C PHE A 319 12.68 -23.20 9.07
N GLY A 320 12.34 -21.93 8.82
CA GLY A 320 11.35 -21.58 7.81
C GLY A 320 9.93 -22.00 8.22
N LEU A 321 9.58 -21.78 9.49
CA LEU A 321 8.27 -22.12 10.04
C LEU A 321 7.54 -20.85 10.51
N TYR A 322 6.23 -20.91 10.49
CA TYR A 322 5.34 -19.92 11.08
C TYR A 322 4.41 -20.61 12.08
N LEU A 323 4.14 -19.92 13.18
CA LEU A 323 3.25 -20.39 14.22
C LEU A 323 2.19 -19.33 14.46
N ARG A 324 0.92 -19.70 14.28
CA ARG A 324 -0.19 -18.97 14.90
C ARG A 324 -0.38 -19.53 16.30
N ARG A 325 -0.41 -18.65 17.30
CA ARG A 325 -0.69 -18.98 18.70
C ARG A 325 -1.67 -17.97 19.25
N GLY A 326 -2.74 -18.44 19.86
CA GLY A 326 -3.72 -17.56 20.49
C GLY A 326 -4.58 -18.27 21.53
N SER A 327 -5.66 -17.59 21.93
CA SER A 327 -6.63 -18.14 22.89
C SER A 327 -7.18 -19.49 22.41
N PRO A 328 -7.52 -20.44 23.31
CA PRO A 328 -8.18 -21.69 22.95
C PRO A 328 -9.43 -21.51 22.09
N VAL A 329 -10.14 -20.38 22.21
CA VAL A 329 -11.32 -20.04 21.40
C VAL A 329 -11.01 -19.95 19.89
N LEU A 330 -9.75 -19.73 19.51
CA LEU A 330 -9.33 -19.69 18.10
C LEU A 330 -9.06 -21.08 17.50
N ALA A 331 -9.10 -22.15 18.29
CA ALA A 331 -8.82 -23.50 17.80
C ALA A 331 -9.69 -23.91 16.60
N PRO A 332 -11.01 -23.65 16.58
CA PRO A 332 -11.83 -23.96 15.41
C PRO A 332 -11.34 -23.25 14.15
N LYS A 333 -10.95 -21.98 14.24
CA LYS A 333 -10.40 -21.21 13.11
C LYS A 333 -9.11 -21.83 12.58
N TYR A 334 -8.23 -22.28 13.47
CA TYR A 334 -6.99 -22.95 13.10
C TYR A 334 -7.22 -24.32 12.43
N HIS A 335 -8.24 -25.08 12.85
CA HIS A 335 -8.63 -26.32 12.17
C HIS A 335 -9.21 -26.06 10.78
N VAL A 336 -10.03 -25.01 10.62
CA VAL A 336 -10.57 -24.58 9.33
C VAL A 336 -9.42 -24.21 8.39
N GLU A 337 -8.53 -23.30 8.81
CA GLU A 337 -7.37 -22.87 8.01
C GLU A 337 -6.46 -24.06 7.66
N ALA A 338 -6.19 -24.97 8.60
CA ALA A 338 -5.39 -26.16 8.32
C ALA A 338 -6.05 -27.12 7.31
N ARG A 339 -7.37 -27.28 7.36
CA ARG A 339 -8.11 -28.07 6.37
C ARG A 339 -8.08 -27.39 5.00
N THR A 340 -8.28 -26.08 4.95
CA THR A 340 -8.18 -25.27 3.73
C THR A 340 -6.82 -25.46 3.08
N LEU A 341 -5.73 -25.28 3.83
CA LEU A 341 -4.37 -25.43 3.31
C LEU A 341 -4.10 -26.83 2.75
N ARG A 342 -4.60 -27.89 3.41
CA ARG A 342 -4.52 -29.27 2.89
C ARG A 342 -5.30 -29.44 1.59
N MET A 343 -6.49 -28.84 1.48
CA MET A 343 -7.32 -28.90 0.28
C MET A 343 -6.64 -28.19 -0.90
N VAL A 344 -6.07 -27.01 -0.66
CA VAL A 344 -5.30 -26.26 -1.66
C VAL A 344 -4.06 -27.04 -2.11
N GLU A 345 -3.32 -27.65 -1.17
CA GLU A 345 -2.15 -28.50 -1.44
C GLU A 345 -2.49 -29.71 -2.33
N GLN A 346 -3.68 -30.28 -2.19
CA GLN A 346 -4.09 -31.50 -2.91
C GLN A 346 -4.71 -31.21 -4.28
N SER A 347 -5.37 -30.07 -4.42
CA SER A 347 -6.22 -29.79 -5.59
C SER A 347 -5.64 -28.73 -6.53
N THR A 348 -4.56 -28.04 -6.14
CA THR A 348 -4.03 -26.90 -6.91
C THR A 348 -2.49 -26.86 -6.89
N HIS A 349 -1.92 -26.04 -7.79
CA HIS A 349 -0.51 -25.68 -7.82
C HIS A 349 -0.25 -24.34 -7.14
N ILE A 350 -1.20 -23.83 -6.36
CA ILE A 350 -1.05 -22.57 -5.65
C ILE A 350 0.04 -22.74 -4.60
N PRO A 351 1.09 -21.90 -4.60
CA PRO A 351 2.09 -21.95 -3.56
C PRO A 351 1.48 -21.39 -2.26
N ALA A 352 1.02 -22.26 -1.38
CA ALA A 352 0.45 -21.90 -0.08
C ALA A 352 1.27 -22.49 1.08
N PRO A 353 1.16 -21.95 2.30
CA PRO A 353 1.72 -22.57 3.49
C PRO A 353 1.23 -24.01 3.65
N ARG A 354 2.12 -24.94 4.02
CA ARG A 354 1.70 -26.29 4.38
C ARG A 354 1.39 -26.33 5.86
N ALA A 355 0.11 -26.51 6.20
CA ALA A 355 -0.29 -26.75 7.58
C ALA A 355 0.38 -28.04 8.06
N MET A 356 1.22 -27.97 9.08
CA MET A 356 1.93 -29.11 9.64
C MET A 356 1.12 -29.71 10.78
N ASP A 357 0.69 -28.89 11.73
CA ASP A 357 0.05 -29.33 12.96
C ASP A 357 -0.97 -28.30 13.47
N VAL A 358 -2.05 -28.79 14.07
CA VAL A 358 -3.00 -28.00 14.85
C VAL A 358 -3.05 -28.61 16.23
N LEU A 359 -2.81 -27.79 17.24
CA LEU A 359 -2.69 -28.25 18.62
C LEU A 359 -3.53 -27.39 19.55
N GLU A 360 -4.22 -28.07 20.45
CA GLU A 360 -5.02 -27.44 21.50
C GLU A 360 -4.45 -27.80 22.86
N THR A 361 -4.36 -26.78 23.72
CA THR A 361 -3.99 -26.91 25.12
C THR A 361 -4.97 -26.11 25.96
N PRO A 362 -5.06 -26.34 27.28
CA PRO A 362 -5.92 -25.52 28.15
C PRO A 362 -5.59 -24.01 28.14
N ARG A 363 -4.40 -23.62 27.70
CA ARG A 363 -3.95 -22.23 27.69
C ARG A 363 -3.96 -21.58 26.32
N PHE A 364 -3.64 -22.34 25.27
CA PHE A 364 -3.44 -21.82 23.93
C PHE A 364 -3.87 -22.82 22.85
N SER A 365 -4.29 -22.28 21.71
CA SER A 365 -4.39 -22.98 20.44
C SER A 365 -3.19 -22.63 19.56
N TYR A 366 -2.77 -23.57 18.72
CA TYR A 366 -1.61 -23.45 17.85
C TYR A 366 -1.92 -23.96 16.44
N LEU A 367 -1.44 -23.24 15.43
CA LEU A 367 -1.33 -23.70 14.04
C LEU A 367 0.11 -23.52 13.57
N LEU A 368 0.80 -24.64 13.37
CA LEU A 368 2.15 -24.66 12.81
C LEU A 368 2.07 -24.85 11.29
N MET A 369 2.74 -24.00 10.54
CA MET A 369 2.78 -24.04 9.08
C MET A 369 4.19 -23.74 8.54
N THR A 370 4.44 -24.12 7.29
CA THR A 370 5.69 -23.75 6.60
C THR A 370 5.69 -22.29 6.18
N CYS A 371 6.86 -21.66 6.18
CA CYS A 371 7.08 -20.37 5.54
C CYS A 371 7.01 -20.53 4.01
N VAL A 372 6.46 -19.52 3.35
CA VAL A 372 6.49 -19.39 1.90
C VAL A 372 7.49 -18.28 1.55
N PRO A 373 8.39 -18.45 0.56
CA PRO A 373 9.37 -17.42 0.22
C PRO A 373 8.73 -16.22 -0.48
N GLY A 374 9.49 -15.13 -0.58
CA GLY A 374 9.09 -13.89 -1.24
C GLY A 374 8.68 -12.78 -0.28
N HIS A 375 8.24 -11.66 -0.85
CA HIS A 375 7.80 -10.49 -0.08
C HIS A 375 6.37 -10.10 -0.50
N PRO A 376 5.56 -9.53 0.41
CA PRO A 376 4.22 -9.09 0.05
C PRO A 376 4.23 -8.07 -1.09
N ILE A 377 3.42 -8.30 -2.12
CA ILE A 377 3.30 -7.41 -3.29
C ILE A 377 3.01 -5.98 -2.84
N GLY A 378 2.17 -5.78 -1.81
CA GLY A 378 1.84 -4.46 -1.31
C GLY A 378 3.05 -3.60 -0.93
N GLN A 379 4.14 -4.22 -0.45
CA GLN A 379 5.37 -3.51 -0.06
C GLN A 379 6.25 -3.16 -1.27
N MET A 380 6.12 -3.90 -2.37
CA MET A 380 6.95 -3.73 -3.57
C MET A 380 6.18 -3.19 -4.77
N LEU A 381 4.86 -3.05 -4.71
CA LEU A 381 4.01 -2.73 -5.86
C LEU A 381 4.46 -1.46 -6.58
N HIS A 382 5.02 -0.51 -5.85
CA HIS A 382 5.53 0.75 -6.38
C HIS A 382 6.95 0.67 -6.98
N THR A 383 7.69 -0.39 -6.72
CA THR A 383 9.00 -0.64 -7.36
C THR A 383 8.93 -1.80 -8.35
N MET A 384 7.74 -2.39 -8.55
CA MET A 384 7.48 -3.33 -9.62
C MET A 384 7.30 -2.61 -10.96
N THR A 385 8.01 -3.10 -11.96
CA THR A 385 7.80 -2.74 -13.36
C THR A 385 6.43 -3.21 -13.83
N ASP A 386 5.90 -2.61 -14.91
CA ASP A 386 4.61 -3.03 -15.47
C ASP A 386 4.64 -4.50 -15.91
N GLU A 387 5.75 -5.00 -16.45
CA GLU A 387 5.91 -6.41 -16.82
C GLU A 387 5.88 -7.35 -15.61
N GLN A 388 6.46 -6.96 -14.48
CA GLN A 388 6.39 -7.73 -13.24
C GLN A 388 4.96 -7.79 -12.68
N VAL A 389 4.21 -6.69 -12.78
CA VAL A 389 2.80 -6.68 -12.35
C VAL A 389 1.94 -7.53 -13.30
N LYS A 390 2.14 -7.45 -14.62
CA LYS A 390 1.47 -8.32 -15.61
C LYS A 390 1.76 -9.80 -15.39
N GLN A 391 3.00 -10.15 -15.02
CA GLN A 391 3.35 -11.52 -14.67
C GLN A 391 2.60 -12.01 -13.42
N ALA A 392 2.49 -11.16 -12.40
CA ALA A 392 1.71 -11.47 -11.20
C ALA A 392 0.20 -11.64 -11.52
N VAL A 393 -0.35 -10.79 -12.39
CA VAL A 393 -1.73 -10.94 -12.91
C VAL A 393 -1.93 -12.28 -13.60
N THR A 394 -0.98 -12.67 -14.46
CA THR A 394 -1.03 -13.96 -15.17
C THR A 394 -1.02 -15.14 -14.20
N ASP A 395 -0.16 -15.08 -13.17
CA ASP A 395 -0.13 -16.08 -12.11
C ASP A 395 -1.45 -16.12 -11.31
N LEU A 396 -2.01 -14.96 -10.93
CA LEU A 396 -3.29 -14.89 -10.23
C LEU A 396 -4.44 -15.46 -11.04
N LYS A 397 -4.57 -15.11 -12.33
CA LYS A 397 -5.60 -15.67 -13.22
C LYS A 397 -5.54 -17.19 -13.23
N ARG A 398 -4.34 -17.75 -13.36
CA ARG A 398 -4.11 -19.20 -13.32
C ARG A 398 -4.54 -19.78 -11.98
N TYR A 399 -4.03 -19.24 -10.87
CA TYR A 399 -4.32 -19.75 -9.52
C TYR A 399 -5.80 -19.66 -9.14
N ILE A 400 -6.48 -18.56 -9.47
CA ILE A 400 -7.93 -18.42 -9.25
C ILE A 400 -8.70 -19.44 -10.09
N SER A 401 -8.29 -19.67 -11.34
CA SER A 401 -8.93 -20.70 -12.17
C SER A 401 -8.77 -22.11 -11.61
N GLU A 402 -7.63 -22.42 -10.97
CA GLU A 402 -7.39 -23.68 -10.29
C GLU A 402 -8.23 -23.78 -9.01
N LEU A 403 -8.31 -22.69 -8.24
CA LEU A 403 -9.09 -22.61 -7.01
C LEU A 403 -10.59 -22.83 -7.25
N ARG A 404 -11.14 -22.19 -8.29
CA ARG A 404 -12.56 -22.31 -8.65
C ARG A 404 -12.93 -23.72 -9.13
N LYS A 405 -11.97 -24.53 -9.58
CA LYS A 405 -12.18 -25.92 -10.03
C LYS A 405 -12.20 -26.93 -8.89
N ILE A 406 -11.91 -26.52 -7.65
CA ILE A 406 -12.06 -27.41 -6.50
C ILE A 406 -13.54 -27.83 -6.42
N PRO A 407 -13.87 -29.14 -6.37
CA PRO A 407 -15.25 -29.57 -6.34
C PRO A 407 -15.88 -29.29 -4.97
N ASN A 408 -17.07 -28.68 -4.98
CA ASN A 408 -17.85 -28.54 -3.76
C ASN A 408 -18.45 -29.89 -3.37
N THR A 409 -17.96 -30.45 -2.26
CA THR A 409 -18.44 -31.73 -1.70
C THR A 409 -19.51 -31.52 -0.62
N MET A 410 -19.85 -30.26 -0.29
CA MET A 410 -20.84 -29.93 0.74
C MET A 410 -22.24 -29.92 0.11
N THR A 411 -23.13 -30.76 0.63
CA THR A 411 -24.48 -30.93 0.07
C THR A 411 -25.56 -30.13 0.80
N GLU A 412 -25.30 -29.71 2.04
CA GLU A 412 -26.31 -29.02 2.87
C GLU A 412 -26.26 -27.50 2.76
N PHE A 413 -25.05 -26.93 2.78
CA PHE A 413 -24.81 -25.49 2.72
C PHE A 413 -23.95 -25.16 1.52
N GLN A 414 -24.49 -24.37 0.59
CA GLN A 414 -23.73 -23.90 -0.58
C GLN A 414 -22.67 -22.87 -0.17
N ILE A 415 -23.00 -21.94 0.74
CA ILE A 415 -22.10 -20.89 1.19
C ILE A 415 -21.67 -21.19 2.63
N CYS A 416 -20.42 -21.61 2.78
CA CYS A 416 -19.85 -22.08 4.04
C CYS A 416 -18.31 -22.11 3.96
N ASN A 417 -17.63 -22.33 5.09
CA ASN A 417 -16.17 -22.53 5.09
C ASN A 417 -15.77 -23.91 4.55
N SER A 418 -14.45 -24.18 4.47
CA SER A 418 -13.90 -25.45 3.94
C SER A 418 -14.30 -26.72 4.71
N GLN A 419 -14.90 -26.58 5.90
CA GLN A 419 -15.42 -27.70 6.71
C GLN A 419 -16.95 -27.83 6.67
N GLY A 420 -17.67 -26.95 5.98
CA GLY A 420 -19.14 -26.86 6.04
C GLY A 420 -19.67 -26.03 7.23
N GLY A 421 -18.78 -25.37 7.98
CA GLY A 421 -19.13 -24.48 9.08
C GLY A 421 -19.36 -23.03 8.63
N GLY A 422 -19.49 -22.13 9.60
CA GLY A 422 -19.70 -20.71 9.34
C GLY A 422 -18.55 -20.04 8.57
N ILE A 423 -18.90 -19.12 7.66
CA ILE A 423 -17.95 -18.27 6.93
C ILE A 423 -17.26 -17.28 7.88
N LEU A 424 -16.06 -16.82 7.50
CA LEU A 424 -15.39 -15.70 8.15
C LEU A 424 -15.16 -14.62 7.12
N ASP A 425 -15.83 -13.48 7.28
CA ASP A 425 -15.74 -12.36 6.36
C ASP A 425 -15.79 -11.02 7.11
N TRP A 426 -14.68 -10.30 7.13
CA TRP A 426 -14.57 -9.00 7.82
C TRP A 426 -15.50 -7.90 7.30
N ARG A 427 -16.08 -8.05 6.10
CA ARG A 427 -17.11 -7.16 5.56
C ARG A 427 -18.47 -7.38 6.21
N ILE A 428 -18.68 -8.57 6.80
CA ILE A 428 -19.87 -8.99 7.54
C ILE A 428 -19.49 -9.10 9.02
N PRO A 429 -19.71 -8.04 9.84
CA PRO A 429 -19.25 -8.01 11.23
C PRO A 429 -19.67 -9.23 12.06
N ASP A 430 -20.89 -9.73 11.84
CA ASP A 430 -21.47 -10.85 12.57
C ASP A 430 -20.73 -12.17 12.32
N SER A 431 -20.08 -12.34 11.16
CA SER A 431 -19.32 -13.56 10.82
C SER A 431 -18.16 -13.86 11.80
N GLN A 432 -17.75 -12.85 12.58
CA GLN A 432 -16.68 -12.99 13.57
C GLN A 432 -17.20 -13.60 14.88
N ARG A 433 -18.52 -13.55 15.11
CA ARG A 433 -19.19 -13.90 16.37
C ARG A 433 -20.21 -15.04 16.20
N GLU A 434 -20.77 -15.17 15.01
CA GLU A 434 -21.85 -16.10 14.70
C GLU A 434 -21.43 -17.13 13.64
N GLU A 435 -22.06 -18.30 13.65
CA GLU A 435 -21.83 -19.34 12.64
C GLU A 435 -22.72 -19.09 11.41
N LEU A 436 -22.31 -18.15 10.56
CA LEU A 436 -23.04 -17.79 9.34
C LEU A 436 -22.78 -18.79 8.22
N ARG A 437 -23.81 -19.54 7.80
CA ARG A 437 -23.75 -20.44 6.64
C ARG A 437 -25.11 -20.51 5.98
N PHE A 438 -25.13 -20.65 4.65
CA PHE A 438 -26.35 -20.47 3.86
C PHE A 438 -26.58 -21.66 2.94
N LYS A 439 -27.84 -22.10 2.86
CA LYS A 439 -28.23 -23.22 2.00
C LYS A 439 -28.18 -22.82 0.54
N THR A 440 -28.57 -21.60 0.24
CA THR A 440 -28.58 -21.04 -1.12
C THR A 440 -27.98 -19.64 -1.18
N GLU A 441 -27.61 -19.21 -2.37
CA GLU A 441 -27.23 -17.82 -2.64
C GLU A 441 -28.37 -16.84 -2.27
N ALA A 442 -29.63 -17.22 -2.50
CA ALA A 442 -30.77 -16.38 -2.13
C ALA A 442 -30.87 -16.13 -0.63
N ASP A 443 -30.58 -17.13 0.21
CA ASP A 443 -30.54 -16.97 1.67
C ASP A 443 -29.44 -15.99 2.09
N PHE A 444 -28.29 -16.06 1.42
CA PHE A 444 -27.16 -15.15 1.65
C PHE A 444 -27.49 -13.72 1.24
N ASN A 445 -28.02 -13.52 0.03
CA ASN A 445 -28.43 -12.21 -0.50
C ASN A 445 -29.53 -11.56 0.36
N LYS A 446 -30.46 -12.37 0.88
CA LYS A 446 -31.46 -11.93 1.84
C LYS A 446 -30.79 -11.44 3.12
N TYR A 447 -29.87 -12.20 3.69
CA TYR A 447 -29.15 -11.81 4.91
C TYR A 447 -28.38 -10.49 4.72
N LEU A 448 -27.70 -10.31 3.58
CA LEU A 448 -26.97 -9.06 3.28
C LEU A 448 -27.89 -7.84 3.18
N THR A 449 -29.18 -8.02 2.90
CA THR A 449 -30.12 -6.91 2.66
C THR A 449 -31.18 -6.73 3.75
N ASP A 450 -31.29 -7.68 4.68
CA ASP A 450 -32.21 -7.66 5.82
C ASP A 450 -32.10 -6.36 6.66
N PRO A 451 -30.91 -5.78 6.89
CA PRO A 451 -30.79 -4.55 7.66
C PRO A 451 -31.32 -3.28 6.98
N PHE A 452 -31.61 -3.31 5.66
CA PHE A 452 -31.91 -2.12 4.86
C PHE A 452 -33.39 -1.98 4.51
N TRP A 453 -33.81 -0.80 4.03
CA TRP A 453 -35.18 -0.56 3.55
C TRP A 453 -35.39 -0.96 2.09
N GLU A 454 -36.64 -0.97 1.65
CA GLU A 454 -37.06 -1.53 0.35
C GLU A 454 -36.33 -0.94 -0.85
N GLU A 455 -36.06 0.37 -0.85
CA GLU A 455 -35.35 1.01 -1.96
C GLU A 455 -33.94 0.45 -2.17
N ILE A 456 -33.24 0.10 -1.08
CA ILE A 456 -31.90 -0.51 -1.15
C ILE A 456 -32.00 -1.95 -1.64
N ARG A 457 -33.01 -2.70 -1.21
CA ARG A 457 -33.30 -4.05 -1.74
C ARG A 457 -33.54 -4.03 -3.25
N ILE A 458 -34.36 -3.10 -3.74
CA ILE A 458 -34.63 -2.92 -5.18
C ILE A 458 -33.33 -2.61 -5.95
N ARG A 459 -32.44 -1.79 -5.39
CA ARG A 459 -31.13 -1.52 -6.02
C ARG A 459 -30.23 -2.74 -6.01
N ALA A 460 -30.22 -3.50 -4.91
CA ALA A 460 -29.41 -4.70 -4.76
C ALA A 460 -29.86 -5.84 -5.68
N ALA A 461 -31.14 -5.90 -6.04
CA ALA A 461 -31.69 -6.88 -6.98
C ALA A 461 -30.97 -6.89 -8.34
N LYS A 462 -30.38 -5.77 -8.78
CA LYS A 462 -29.54 -5.72 -9.99
C LYS A 462 -28.38 -6.72 -9.99
N SER A 463 -27.84 -7.00 -8.80
CA SER A 463 -26.80 -8.01 -8.57
C SER A 463 -27.44 -9.32 -8.15
N HIS A 464 -28.34 -9.28 -7.16
CA HIS A 464 -28.85 -10.48 -6.49
C HIS A 464 -29.82 -11.34 -7.33
N ASP A 465 -30.37 -10.80 -8.43
CA ASP A 465 -31.20 -11.56 -9.37
C ASP A 465 -30.37 -12.28 -10.46
N ILE A 466 -29.06 -12.01 -10.52
CA ILE A 466 -28.12 -12.72 -11.39
C ILE A 466 -27.72 -14.01 -10.68
N PRO A 467 -27.94 -15.20 -11.29
CA PRO A 467 -27.49 -16.45 -10.71
C PRO A 467 -25.97 -16.58 -10.86
N HIS A 468 -25.26 -16.87 -9.76
CA HIS A 468 -23.82 -17.07 -9.79
C HIS A 468 -23.43 -18.52 -9.51
N GLU A 469 -22.29 -18.93 -10.05
CA GLU A 469 -21.67 -20.18 -9.62
C GLU A 469 -21.10 -20.03 -8.21
N ILE A 470 -21.35 -21.03 -7.36
CA ILE A 470 -20.76 -21.11 -6.04
C ILE A 470 -19.43 -21.85 -6.13
N VAL A 471 -18.35 -21.13 -5.94
CA VAL A 471 -16.97 -21.59 -6.14
C VAL A 471 -16.16 -21.44 -4.86
N PHE A 472 -15.03 -22.15 -4.77
CA PHE A 472 -14.11 -21.95 -3.65
C PHE A 472 -13.30 -20.67 -3.87
N THR A 473 -13.31 -19.79 -2.88
CA THR A 473 -12.64 -18.50 -2.88
C THR A 473 -11.66 -18.43 -1.70
N HIS A 474 -10.64 -17.59 -1.81
CA HIS A 474 -9.73 -17.27 -0.71
C HIS A 474 -10.37 -16.27 0.25
N GLY A 475 -11.19 -15.33 -0.25
CA GLY A 475 -11.97 -14.39 0.57
C GLY A 475 -11.16 -13.25 1.20
N ASP A 476 -9.86 -13.13 0.87
CA ASP A 476 -8.99 -12.03 1.31
C ASP A 476 -7.73 -11.87 0.41
N LEU A 477 -7.89 -11.96 -0.92
CA LEU A 477 -6.81 -11.71 -1.88
C LEU A 477 -6.46 -10.23 -1.99
N ASN A 478 -5.68 -9.76 -1.03
CA ASN A 478 -5.16 -8.40 -0.97
C ASN A 478 -3.61 -8.40 -1.14
N PRO A 479 -2.97 -7.24 -1.35
CA PRO A 479 -1.52 -7.13 -1.57
C PRO A 479 -0.63 -7.59 -0.40
N ARG A 480 -1.15 -7.67 0.84
CA ARG A 480 -0.37 -8.16 2.00
C ARG A 480 -0.29 -9.69 2.05
N ASN A 481 -1.26 -10.36 1.41
CA ASN A 481 -1.42 -11.81 1.44
C ASN A 481 -0.82 -12.52 0.22
N ILE A 482 -0.37 -11.77 -0.79
CA ILE A 482 0.27 -12.32 -2.00
C ILE A 482 1.76 -12.00 -1.95
N LEU A 483 2.58 -13.05 -1.90
CA LEU A 483 4.03 -12.97 -1.91
C LEU A 483 4.56 -13.13 -3.33
N ALA A 484 5.49 -12.27 -3.71
CA ALA A 484 6.15 -12.34 -5.00
C ALA A 484 7.65 -12.10 -4.88
N GLU A 485 8.36 -12.54 -5.91
CA GLU A 485 9.75 -12.23 -6.16
C GLU A 485 9.96 -12.06 -7.66
N ASN A 486 10.54 -10.93 -8.08
CA ASN A 486 10.78 -10.59 -9.49
C ASN A 486 9.52 -10.70 -10.38
N GLY A 487 8.35 -10.34 -9.86
CA GLY A 487 7.07 -10.40 -10.59
C GLY A 487 6.39 -11.76 -10.62
N LYS A 488 7.04 -12.82 -10.16
CA LYS A 488 6.43 -14.15 -10.05
C LYS A 488 5.84 -14.35 -8.67
N ILE A 489 4.62 -14.87 -8.60
CA ILE A 489 4.00 -15.19 -7.31
C ILE A 489 4.66 -16.42 -6.72
N THR A 490 5.28 -16.23 -5.56
CA THR A 490 5.95 -17.26 -4.78
C THR A 490 5.09 -17.80 -3.65
N GLY A 491 4.02 -17.10 -3.29
CA GLY A 491 3.14 -17.50 -2.20
C GLY A 491 1.79 -16.79 -2.13
N ILE A 492 0.75 -17.49 -1.68
CA ILE A 492 -0.53 -16.92 -1.21
C ILE A 492 -0.75 -17.41 0.22
N VAL A 493 -0.93 -16.48 1.16
CA VAL A 493 -1.03 -16.75 2.60
C VAL A 493 -2.34 -16.19 3.17
N ASP A 494 -2.63 -16.51 4.44
CA ASP A 494 -3.81 -16.01 5.17
C ASP A 494 -5.15 -16.60 4.68
N TRP A 495 -5.26 -17.94 4.74
CA TRP A 495 -6.38 -18.72 4.19
C TRP A 495 -7.56 -18.89 5.15
N GLU A 496 -7.65 -18.09 6.21
CA GLU A 496 -8.67 -18.25 7.26
C GLU A 496 -10.08 -17.82 6.82
N ASN A 497 -10.17 -16.92 5.84
CA ASN A 497 -11.44 -16.45 5.26
C ASN A 497 -11.92 -17.32 4.09
N ALA A 498 -11.16 -18.34 3.70
CA ALA A 498 -11.46 -19.13 2.51
C ALA A 498 -12.71 -19.98 2.70
N GLY A 499 -13.54 -20.04 1.68
CA GLY A 499 -14.84 -20.70 1.73
C GLY A 499 -15.50 -20.81 0.37
N TRP A 500 -16.71 -21.34 0.37
CA TRP A 500 -17.59 -21.39 -0.79
C TRP A 500 -18.43 -20.12 -0.84
N PHE A 501 -18.34 -19.38 -1.94
CA PHE A 501 -19.03 -18.11 -2.14
C PHE A 501 -19.46 -17.97 -3.61
N PRO A 502 -20.41 -17.07 -3.91
CA PRO A 502 -20.65 -16.61 -5.28
C PRO A 502 -19.35 -16.15 -5.94
N GLU A 503 -19.12 -16.49 -7.19
CA GLU A 503 -17.85 -16.23 -7.88
C GLU A 503 -17.44 -14.75 -7.97
N TYR A 504 -18.43 -13.84 -7.91
CA TYR A 504 -18.19 -12.39 -7.87
C TYR A 504 -17.59 -11.91 -6.54
N TRP A 505 -17.76 -12.69 -5.46
CA TRP A 505 -17.45 -12.26 -4.09
C TRP A 505 -15.96 -11.98 -3.89
N GLU A 506 -15.08 -12.77 -4.51
CA GLU A 506 -13.62 -12.54 -4.44
C GLU A 506 -13.24 -11.18 -5.04
N TYR A 507 -13.87 -10.81 -6.16
CA TYR A 507 -13.61 -9.53 -6.83
C TYR A 507 -14.08 -8.34 -5.98
N THR A 508 -15.30 -8.39 -5.43
CA THR A 508 -15.82 -7.30 -4.60
C THR A 508 -15.08 -7.18 -3.26
N LYS A 509 -14.65 -8.32 -2.68
CA LYS A 509 -13.79 -8.35 -1.50
C LYS A 509 -12.40 -7.78 -1.75
N ALA A 510 -11.78 -8.09 -2.88
CA ALA A 510 -10.47 -7.53 -3.24
C ALA A 510 -10.51 -5.99 -3.33
N HIS A 511 -11.60 -5.42 -3.84
CA HIS A 511 -11.83 -3.97 -3.83
C HIS A 511 -12.10 -3.42 -2.43
N TYR A 512 -12.88 -4.12 -1.61
CA TYR A 512 -13.22 -3.69 -0.25
C TYR A 512 -11.98 -3.55 0.65
N THR A 513 -11.07 -4.52 0.64
CA THR A 513 -9.94 -4.58 1.60
C THR A 513 -8.90 -3.47 1.37
N VAL A 514 -8.73 -2.96 0.14
CA VAL A 514 -7.65 -2.01 -0.20
C VAL A 514 -8.10 -0.88 -1.14
N ARG A 515 -9.24 -0.26 -0.82
CA ARG A 515 -9.84 0.84 -1.61
C ARG A 515 -8.84 1.92 -2.03
N SER A 516 -7.88 2.29 -1.17
CA SER A 516 -6.90 3.35 -1.45
C SER A 516 -5.72 2.95 -2.35
N VAL A 517 -5.53 1.66 -2.65
CA VAL A 517 -4.38 1.19 -3.44
C VAL A 517 -4.76 1.11 -4.93
N ILE A 518 -4.94 2.27 -5.55
CA ILE A 518 -5.49 2.41 -6.90
C ILE A 518 -4.75 1.58 -7.96
N ARG A 519 -3.41 1.57 -7.95
CA ARG A 519 -2.64 0.77 -8.91
C ARG A 519 -2.95 -0.73 -8.75
N TRP A 520 -3.12 -1.22 -7.54
CA TRP A 520 -3.51 -2.62 -7.30
C TRP A 520 -4.90 -2.92 -7.87
N LEU A 521 -5.86 -2.04 -7.60
CA LEU A 521 -7.24 -2.24 -8.05
C LEU A 521 -7.32 -2.24 -9.59
N ALA A 522 -6.76 -1.23 -10.24
CA ALA A 522 -6.86 -1.06 -11.68
C ALA A 522 -5.95 -2.05 -12.45
N ASP A 523 -4.68 -2.16 -12.07
CA ASP A 523 -3.69 -2.93 -12.84
C ASP A 523 -3.66 -4.42 -12.47
N VAL A 524 -4.26 -4.81 -11.34
CA VAL A 524 -4.30 -6.21 -10.90
C VAL A 524 -5.71 -6.75 -10.74
N VAL A 525 -6.51 -6.20 -9.84
CA VAL A 525 -7.85 -6.75 -9.53
C VAL A 525 -8.76 -6.69 -10.75
N ASP A 526 -8.88 -5.52 -11.38
CA ASP A 526 -9.73 -5.29 -12.54
C ASP A 526 -9.26 -6.06 -13.78
N GLU A 527 -7.96 -6.37 -13.88
CA GLU A 527 -7.41 -7.21 -14.94
C GLU A 527 -7.63 -8.71 -14.68
N VAL A 528 -7.53 -9.15 -13.43
CA VAL A 528 -7.75 -10.56 -13.03
C VAL A 528 -9.23 -10.94 -13.18
N PHE A 529 -10.14 -10.04 -12.86
CA PHE A 529 -11.59 -10.25 -12.90
C PHE A 529 -12.24 -9.35 -13.96
N GLU A 530 -12.41 -9.86 -15.17
CA GLU A 530 -12.94 -9.11 -16.33
C GLU A 530 -14.47 -8.82 -16.25
N GLY A 531 -15.14 -9.12 -15.14
CA GLY A 531 -16.60 -9.02 -14.97
C GLY A 531 -17.05 -8.44 -13.62
N TYR A 532 -18.32 -8.70 -13.27
CA TYR A 532 -18.93 -8.41 -11.97
C TYR A 532 -19.07 -6.93 -11.56
N ARG A 533 -19.21 -6.03 -12.54
CA ARG A 533 -19.23 -4.58 -12.27
C ARG A 533 -20.51 -4.14 -11.55
N ASP A 534 -21.66 -4.70 -11.89
CA ASP A 534 -22.93 -4.36 -11.25
C ASP A 534 -22.98 -4.87 -9.81
N GLU A 535 -22.47 -6.07 -9.59
CA GLU A 535 -22.26 -6.73 -8.30
C GLU A 535 -21.35 -5.87 -7.42
N PHE A 536 -20.21 -5.42 -7.94
CA PHE A 536 -19.35 -4.50 -7.21
C PHE A 536 -20.02 -3.18 -6.84
N LEU A 537 -20.83 -2.58 -7.73
CA LEU A 537 -21.55 -1.36 -7.41
C LEU A 537 -22.57 -1.58 -6.27
N VAL A 538 -23.29 -2.71 -6.31
CA VAL A 538 -24.23 -3.09 -5.25
C VAL A 538 -23.50 -3.35 -3.95
N GLU A 539 -22.44 -4.15 -3.97
CA GLU A 539 -21.68 -4.49 -2.77
C GLU A 539 -21.02 -3.26 -2.14
N ASN A 540 -20.50 -2.34 -2.96
CA ASN A 540 -19.93 -1.10 -2.45
C ASN A 540 -21.01 -0.22 -1.79
N MET A 541 -22.18 -0.09 -2.42
CA MET A 541 -23.33 0.61 -1.83
C MET A 541 -23.74 0.00 -0.48
N LEU A 542 -23.87 -1.33 -0.39
CA LEU A 542 -24.25 -2.00 0.85
C LEU A 542 -23.21 -1.78 1.95
N SER A 543 -21.92 -1.86 1.62
CA SER A 543 -20.84 -1.62 2.58
C SER A 543 -20.76 -0.19 3.06
N ASP A 544 -20.95 0.79 2.17
CA ASP A 544 -20.87 2.20 2.53
C ASP A 544 -21.99 2.61 3.49
N LEU A 545 -23.16 1.97 3.39
CA LEU A 545 -24.29 2.19 4.30
C LEU A 545 -24.07 1.62 5.71
N LEU A 546 -23.23 0.59 5.85
CA LEU A 546 -22.90 0.02 7.16
C LEU A 546 -21.84 0.84 7.91
N GLY A 547 -21.19 1.79 7.24
CA GLY A 547 -20.16 2.66 7.79
C GLY A 547 -18.76 2.01 7.84
N PRO A 548 -17.72 2.79 8.18
CA PRO A 548 -16.39 2.23 8.42
C PRO A 548 -16.43 1.42 9.73
N PHE A 549 -16.15 0.12 9.64
CA PHE A 549 -15.93 -0.74 10.81
C PHE A 549 -14.45 -0.72 11.23
#